data_AF-A0A1A9Z3X3-F1
#
_entry.id   AF-A0A1A9Z3X3-F1
#
_cell.length_a   1.000
_cell.length_b   1.000
_cell.length_c   1.000
_cell.angle_alpha   90.00
_cell.angle_beta   90.00
_cell.angle_gamma   90.00
#
_symmetry.space_group_name_H-M   'P 1'
#
loop_
_entity.id
_entity.type
_entity.pdbx_description
1 polymer ?
#
loop_
_entity_poly.entity_id
_entity_poly.type
_entity_poly.pdbx_seq_one_letter_code
_entity_poly.pdbx_strand_id
1 'polypeptide(L)'
;MGICTLFHNTNPREKENGSKCLKEFQKSIYSWTIADELLQRKRDLHSYALRNKIQNSFNELPPSSHESIRDSLTTHIGQITIDNNNIIVTELCLALADLSLLMASYVITAAARSMWTLLEILTLIPEEMDSRYLRLGANRREAVHLQLEAAAPKVMEYLCMCMHVSETNQEKILNATLRCYSTWVAIHAILFKLLSMESTSRKLHDTATECMCALLSTSLDPQFKLQKFNCICMPEPAYHNSVGTEDIDKTMNYCRIFTVLCEADDMPHYSIDGLDLVLICVGHFDVI
;
A
#
# COMPACT_ATOMS: atom_id res chain seq x y z
N MET A 1 37.14 12.69 3.55
CA MET A 1 37.74 13.50 2.47
C MET A 1 37.09 13.26 1.10
N GLY A 2 36.55 12.07 0.78
CA GLY A 2 35.95 11.79 -0.55
C GLY A 2 34.53 12.33 -0.83
N ILE A 3 33.80 12.82 0.16
CA ILE A 3 32.39 13.25 -0.01
C ILE A 3 32.30 14.69 -0.55
N CYS A 4 33.20 15.59 -0.14
CA CYS A 4 33.21 16.97 -0.65
C CYS A 4 33.57 17.05 -2.13
N THR A 5 34.41 16.13 -2.63
CA THR A 5 34.83 16.03 -4.03
C THR A 5 33.71 15.55 -4.97
N LEU A 6 32.67 14.87 -4.49
CA LEU A 6 31.56 14.38 -5.32
C LEU A 6 30.55 15.47 -5.71
N PHE A 7 30.31 16.43 -4.81
CA PHE A 7 29.24 17.42 -4.98
C PHE A 7 29.74 18.81 -5.42
N HIS A 8 30.99 19.16 -5.10
CA HIS A 8 31.52 20.50 -5.35
C HIS A 8 32.58 20.57 -6.46
N ASN A 9 32.95 19.44 -7.05
CA ASN A 9 34.04 19.38 -8.02
C ASN A 9 33.49 19.39 -9.46
N THR A 10 33.97 20.32 -10.27
CA THR A 10 33.55 20.52 -11.68
C THR A 10 34.23 19.54 -12.64
N ASN A 11 35.22 18.77 -12.19
CA ASN A 11 35.95 17.82 -13.03
C ASN A 11 35.20 16.47 -13.16
N PRO A 12 34.72 16.09 -14.35
CA PRO A 12 33.90 14.88 -14.54
C PRO A 12 34.65 13.56 -14.22
N ARG A 13 35.98 13.50 -14.44
CA ARG A 13 36.78 12.30 -14.13
C ARG A 13 36.95 12.08 -12.63
N GLU A 14 37.14 13.15 -11.86
CA GLU A 14 37.25 13.05 -10.40
C GLU A 14 35.90 12.76 -9.75
N LYS A 15 34.81 13.24 -10.35
CA LYS A 15 33.44 12.90 -9.96
C LYS A 15 33.13 11.41 -10.21
N GLU A 16 33.58 10.86 -11.34
CA GLU A 16 33.44 9.42 -11.64
C GLU A 16 34.28 8.56 -10.68
N ASN A 17 35.52 8.93 -10.42
CA ASN A 17 36.39 8.23 -9.46
C ASN A 17 35.86 8.31 -8.03
N GLY A 18 35.34 9.47 -7.62
CA GLY A 18 34.61 9.64 -6.36
C GLY A 18 33.38 8.74 -6.28
N SER A 19 32.63 8.62 -7.39
CA SER A 19 31.44 7.75 -7.47
C SER A 19 31.81 6.26 -7.37
N LYS A 20 32.91 5.83 -8.01
CA LYS A 20 33.42 4.45 -7.89
C LYS A 20 33.89 4.14 -6.47
N CYS A 21 34.66 5.05 -5.87
CA CYS A 21 35.11 4.90 -4.48
C CYS A 21 33.93 4.84 -3.50
N LEU A 22 32.89 5.65 -3.72
CA LEU A 22 31.66 5.60 -2.92
C LEU A 22 30.91 4.28 -3.09
N LYS A 23 30.83 3.73 -4.31
CA LYS A 23 30.22 2.41 -4.55
C LYS A 23 30.98 1.29 -3.86
N GLU A 24 32.31 1.30 -3.90
CA GLU A 24 33.13 0.32 -3.18
C GLU A 24 33.00 0.46 -1.66
N PHE A 25 32.95 1.69 -1.16
CA PHE A 25 32.68 1.94 0.26
C PHE A 25 31.29 1.44 0.68
N GLN A 26 30.25 1.67 -0.13
CA GLN A 26 28.88 1.18 0.08
C GLN A 26 28.79 -0.36 0.10
N LYS A 27 29.72 -1.08 -0.52
CA LYS A 27 29.79 -2.55 -0.41
C LYS A 27 30.46 -3.04 0.88
N SER A 28 31.17 -2.17 1.61
CA SER A 28 31.91 -2.59 2.81
C SER A 28 31.02 -2.67 4.06
N ILE A 29 31.35 -3.55 5.02
CA ILE A 29 30.64 -3.65 6.31
C ILE A 29 30.67 -2.33 7.10
N TYR A 30 31.77 -1.57 7.02
CA TYR A 30 31.94 -0.27 7.69
C TYR A 30 30.94 0.78 7.24
N SER A 31 30.35 0.62 6.06
CA SER A 31 29.35 1.54 5.55
C SER A 31 28.04 1.51 6.35
N TRP A 32 27.78 0.48 7.17
CA TRP A 32 26.64 0.46 8.08
C TRP A 32 26.82 1.43 9.24
N THR A 33 27.96 1.37 9.93
CA THR A 33 28.32 2.29 11.01
C THR A 33 28.35 3.73 10.53
N ILE A 34 28.94 3.98 9.35
CA ILE A 34 28.99 5.32 8.79
C ILE A 34 27.62 5.81 8.31
N ALA A 35 26.75 4.93 7.77
CA ALA A 35 25.38 5.32 7.46
C ALA A 35 24.60 5.71 8.72
N ASP A 36 24.76 4.96 9.81
CA ASP A 36 24.17 5.27 11.11
C ASP A 36 24.69 6.60 11.70
N GLU A 37 26.01 6.80 11.71
CA GLU A 37 26.61 8.09 12.14
C GLU A 37 26.16 9.28 11.28
N LEU A 38 25.95 9.06 9.97
CA LEU A 38 25.49 10.11 9.05
C LEU A 38 24.01 10.43 9.23
N LEU A 39 23.17 9.44 9.56
CA LEU A 39 21.78 9.66 9.99
C LEU A 39 21.73 10.50 11.26
N GLN A 40 22.55 10.17 12.27
CA GLN A 40 22.63 10.92 13.52
C GLN A 40 23.08 12.38 13.31
N ARG A 41 23.90 12.63 12.28
CA ARG A 41 24.35 13.98 11.89
C ARG A 41 23.40 14.73 10.97
N LYS A 42 22.19 14.21 10.71
CA LYS A 42 21.14 14.81 9.85
C LYS A 42 21.63 15.19 8.45
N ARG A 43 22.50 14.36 7.86
CA ARG A 43 22.91 14.58 6.46
C ARG A 43 21.98 13.80 5.53
N ASP A 44 20.94 14.51 5.12
CA ASP A 44 19.92 14.25 4.10
C ASP A 44 20.30 13.34 2.91
N LEU A 45 21.56 13.36 2.48
CA LEU A 45 22.04 12.66 1.28
C LEU A 45 22.19 11.14 1.42
N HIS A 46 21.99 10.59 2.62
CA HIS A 46 22.43 9.23 2.94
C HIS A 46 21.30 8.24 3.24
N SER A 47 20.04 8.67 3.27
CA SER A 47 18.86 7.79 3.40
C SER A 47 18.82 6.74 2.28
N TYR A 48 19.06 7.14 1.04
CA TYR A 48 19.17 6.26 -0.12
C TYR A 48 20.26 5.19 0.03
N ALA A 49 21.43 5.57 0.56
CA ALA A 49 22.55 4.65 0.72
C ALA A 49 22.22 3.57 1.76
N LEU A 50 21.52 3.96 2.83
CA LEU A 50 21.07 3.03 3.86
C LEU A 50 19.95 2.10 3.35
N ARG A 51 18.97 2.62 2.62
CA ARG A 51 17.93 1.79 2.00
C ARG A 51 18.53 0.75 1.06
N ASN A 52 19.41 1.18 0.15
CA ASN A 52 20.08 0.31 -0.79
C ASN A 52 20.90 -0.81 -0.09
N LYS A 53 21.51 -0.47 1.06
CA LYS A 53 22.21 -1.41 1.95
C LYS A 53 21.26 -2.44 2.55
N ILE A 54 20.10 -2.02 3.04
CA ILE A 54 19.05 -2.92 3.58
C ILE A 54 18.56 -3.86 2.48
N GLN A 55 18.31 -3.37 1.28
CA GLN A 55 17.80 -4.22 0.19
C GLN A 55 18.82 -5.26 -0.31
N ASN A 56 20.11 -4.90 -0.38
CA ASN A 56 21.12 -5.73 -1.07
C ASN A 56 22.08 -6.49 -0.14
N SER A 57 22.31 -5.99 1.08
CA SER A 57 23.37 -6.45 1.98
C SER A 57 22.89 -6.70 3.41
N PHE A 58 21.59 -6.85 3.65
CA PHE A 58 21.06 -7.10 5.00
C PHE A 58 21.64 -8.35 5.67
N ASN A 59 21.92 -9.39 4.87
CA ASN A 59 22.52 -10.65 5.35
C ASN A 59 23.94 -10.48 5.93
N GLU A 60 24.63 -9.38 5.63
CA GLU A 60 25.94 -9.05 6.20
C GLU A 60 25.85 -8.52 7.63
N LEU A 61 24.64 -8.13 8.08
CA LEU A 61 24.44 -7.52 9.38
C LEU A 61 24.24 -8.58 10.47
N PRO A 62 25.01 -8.56 11.56
CA PRO A 62 24.78 -9.48 12.68
C PRO A 62 23.39 -9.22 13.31
N PRO A 63 22.67 -10.27 13.74
CA PRO A 63 21.33 -10.14 14.33
C PRO A 63 21.27 -9.19 15.53
N SER A 64 22.35 -9.11 16.32
CA SER A 64 22.48 -8.20 17.46
C SER A 64 22.40 -6.71 17.08
N SER A 65 22.67 -6.37 15.82
CA SER A 65 22.67 -4.99 15.33
C SER A 65 21.37 -4.60 14.61
N HIS A 66 20.48 -5.56 14.35
CA HIS A 66 19.20 -5.31 13.67
C HIS A 66 18.33 -4.33 14.46
N GLU A 67 18.19 -4.53 15.78
CA GLU A 67 17.40 -3.64 16.64
C GLU A 67 17.99 -2.23 16.73
N SER A 68 19.32 -2.12 16.82
CA SER A 68 20.00 -0.82 16.87
C SER A 68 19.71 0.03 15.63
N ILE A 69 19.70 -0.59 14.44
CA ILE A 69 19.41 0.13 13.19
C ILE A 69 17.94 0.52 13.11
N ARG A 70 17.02 -0.38 13.52
CA ARG A 70 15.60 -0.09 13.61
C ARG A 70 15.34 1.13 14.50
N ASP A 71 15.96 1.15 15.68
CA ASP A 71 15.76 2.21 16.67
C ASP A 71 16.35 3.54 16.20
N SER A 72 17.49 3.49 15.49
CA SER A 72 18.13 4.67 14.90
C SER A 72 17.28 5.27 13.76
N LEU A 73 16.78 4.42 12.84
CA LEU A 73 15.83 4.83 11.78
C LEU A 73 14.55 5.41 12.36
N THR A 74 13.96 4.72 13.34
CA THR A 74 12.75 5.16 14.06
C THR A 74 12.96 6.52 14.71
N THR A 75 14.09 6.71 15.39
CA THR A 75 14.43 7.98 16.03
C THR A 75 14.57 9.10 15.00
N HIS A 76 15.20 8.82 13.87
CA HIS A 76 15.39 9.80 12.81
C HIS A 76 14.08 10.18 12.13
N ILE A 77 13.24 9.20 11.83
CA ILE A 77 11.89 9.36 11.28
C ILE A 77 11.00 10.18 12.22
N GLY A 78 11.08 9.92 13.52
CA GLY A 78 10.35 10.68 14.53
C GLY A 78 10.82 12.13 14.74
N GLN A 79 11.94 12.54 14.13
CA GLN A 79 12.43 13.93 14.12
C GLN A 79 12.07 14.68 12.84
N ILE A 80 11.41 14.02 11.89
CA ILE A 80 10.97 14.63 10.63
C ILE A 80 9.87 15.64 10.94
N THR A 81 10.08 16.89 10.53
CA THR A 81 9.08 17.96 10.52
C THR A 81 8.51 18.15 9.13
N ILE A 82 7.47 18.98 9.02
CA ILE A 82 6.76 19.20 7.76
C ILE A 82 7.60 19.93 6.71
N ASP A 83 8.65 20.63 7.15
CA ASP A 83 9.56 21.40 6.30
C ASP A 83 10.68 20.54 5.69
N ASN A 84 10.82 19.28 6.13
CA ASN A 84 11.80 18.36 5.58
C ASN A 84 11.44 18.00 4.12
N ASN A 85 12.47 17.79 3.31
CA ASN A 85 12.31 17.38 1.92
C ASN A 85 11.56 16.04 1.83
N ASN A 86 10.35 16.05 1.25
CA ASN A 86 9.48 14.87 1.09
C ASN A 86 10.22 13.66 0.53
N ILE A 87 11.16 13.88 -0.39
CA ILE A 87 11.96 12.81 -1.02
C ILE A 87 12.76 12.03 0.04
N ILE A 88 13.36 12.75 0.99
CA ILE A 88 14.18 12.15 2.05
C ILE A 88 13.30 11.39 3.03
N VAL A 89 12.12 11.95 3.33
CA VAL A 89 11.15 11.30 4.21
C VAL A 89 10.68 9.97 3.61
N THR A 90 10.30 9.97 2.34
CA THR A 90 9.87 8.74 1.65
C THR A 90 10.98 7.70 1.64
N GLU A 91 12.24 8.08 1.36
CA GLU A 91 13.37 7.13 1.40
C GLU A 91 13.62 6.53 2.78
N LEU A 92 13.48 7.32 3.84
CA LEU A 92 13.60 6.81 5.21
C LEU A 92 12.43 5.88 5.57
N CYS A 93 11.20 6.23 5.18
CA CYS A 93 10.03 5.39 5.40
C CYS A 93 10.16 4.07 4.62
N LEU A 94 10.67 4.11 3.39
CA LEU A 94 10.96 2.95 2.56
C LEU A 94 12.06 2.08 3.20
N ALA A 95 13.16 2.68 3.68
CA ALA A 95 14.20 1.95 4.40
C ALA A 95 13.65 1.21 5.63
N LEU A 96 12.75 1.85 6.37
CA LEU A 96 12.09 1.25 7.53
C LEU A 96 11.11 0.15 7.12
N ALA A 97 10.33 0.33 6.04
CA ALA A 97 9.42 -0.69 5.50
C ALA A 97 10.20 -1.93 5.06
N ASP A 98 11.27 -1.75 4.26
CA ASP A 98 12.18 -2.82 3.82
C ASP A 98 12.75 -3.59 5.02
N LEU A 99 13.23 -2.88 6.04
CA LEU A 99 13.76 -3.48 7.26
C LEU A 99 12.70 -4.28 8.03
N SER A 100 11.47 -3.76 8.12
CA SER A 100 10.34 -4.40 8.80
C SER A 100 9.94 -5.72 8.13
N LEU A 101 9.93 -5.73 6.80
CA LEU A 101 9.66 -6.91 5.99
C LEU A 101 10.71 -7.99 6.22
N LEU A 102 11.99 -7.60 6.34
CA LEU A 102 13.12 -8.51 6.57
C LEU A 102 13.20 -9.05 8.00
N MET A 103 12.95 -8.23 9.02
CA MET A 103 13.20 -8.59 10.43
C MET A 103 12.08 -9.41 11.11
N ALA A 104 10.91 -9.59 10.49
CA ALA A 104 9.75 -10.21 11.14
C ALA A 104 9.30 -9.56 12.46
N SER A 105 9.77 -8.33 12.74
CA SER A 105 9.42 -7.55 13.92
C SER A 105 8.39 -6.49 13.59
N TYR A 106 7.46 -6.22 14.51
CA TYR A 106 6.37 -5.25 14.37
C TYR A 106 6.87 -3.80 14.52
N VAL A 107 7.63 -3.29 13.56
CA VAL A 107 8.19 -1.92 13.62
C VAL A 107 7.12 -0.83 13.48
N ILE A 108 5.93 -1.19 12.99
CA ILE A 108 4.87 -0.27 12.57
C ILE A 108 4.35 0.61 13.72
N THR A 109 4.24 0.07 14.94
CA THR A 109 3.60 0.80 16.06
C THR A 109 4.56 1.70 16.83
N ALA A 110 5.87 1.45 16.77
CA ALA A 110 6.86 2.17 17.58
C ALA A 110 7.49 3.37 16.85
N ALA A 111 7.41 3.42 15.52
CA ALA A 111 8.24 4.30 14.73
C ALA A 111 7.68 5.72 14.49
N ALA A 112 6.36 5.87 14.51
CA ALA A 112 5.75 7.10 14.03
C ALA A 112 5.32 8.02 15.18
N ARG A 113 6.11 9.06 15.42
CA ARG A 113 5.75 10.18 16.31
C ARG A 113 4.76 11.16 15.68
N SER A 114 4.50 11.02 14.38
CA SER A 114 3.61 11.87 13.58
C SER A 114 2.65 10.99 12.78
N MET A 115 1.39 11.41 12.73
CA MET A 115 0.33 10.73 11.98
C MET A 115 0.70 10.56 10.50
N TRP A 116 1.25 11.60 9.88
CA TRP A 116 1.64 11.57 8.47
C TRP A 116 2.70 10.48 8.21
N THR A 117 3.71 10.40 9.05
CA THR A 117 4.80 9.45 8.88
C THR A 117 4.34 8.01 9.10
N LEU A 118 3.37 7.79 9.99
CA LEU A 118 2.73 6.48 10.13
C LEU A 118 1.99 6.08 8.85
N LEU A 119 1.22 7.02 8.27
CA LEU A 119 0.49 6.79 7.02
C LEU A 119 1.43 6.48 5.85
N GLU A 120 2.57 7.18 5.76
CA GLU A 120 3.61 6.87 4.76
C GLU A 120 4.13 5.43 4.93
N ILE A 121 4.55 5.04 6.13
CA ILE A 121 5.08 3.69 6.39
C ILE A 121 4.03 2.62 6.10
N LEU A 122 2.79 2.82 6.57
CA LEU A 122 1.69 1.89 6.32
C LEU A 122 1.40 1.74 4.82
N THR A 123 1.46 2.83 4.03
CA THR A 123 1.27 2.77 2.57
C THR A 123 2.35 1.93 1.90
N LEU A 124 3.60 2.11 2.32
CA LEU A 124 4.77 1.55 1.64
C LEU A 124 5.01 0.06 1.92
N ILE A 125 4.51 -0.48 3.03
CA ILE A 125 4.72 -1.89 3.38
C ILE A 125 4.07 -2.84 2.35
N PRO A 126 2.76 -2.71 2.02
CA PRO A 126 2.16 -3.49 0.94
C PRO A 126 2.86 -3.29 -0.41
N GLU A 127 3.30 -2.07 -0.73
CA GLU A 127 3.99 -1.76 -1.99
C GLU A 127 5.36 -2.47 -2.10
N GLU A 128 6.13 -2.53 -1.02
CA GLU A 128 7.46 -3.15 -1.02
C GLU A 128 7.44 -4.68 -0.84
N MET A 129 6.33 -5.26 -0.37
CA MET A 129 6.21 -6.72 -0.22
C MET A 129 6.45 -7.48 -1.54
N ASP A 130 5.95 -6.92 -2.65
CA ASP A 130 6.08 -7.46 -4.00
C ASP A 130 7.14 -6.73 -4.85
N SER A 131 7.92 -5.86 -4.21
CA SER A 131 9.02 -5.15 -4.86
C SER A 131 10.07 -6.12 -5.38
N ARG A 132 10.49 -5.93 -6.63
CA ARG A 132 11.59 -6.70 -7.22
C ARG A 132 12.95 -6.36 -6.60
N TYR A 133 13.06 -5.23 -5.91
CA TYR A 133 14.28 -4.77 -5.29
C TYR A 133 14.50 -5.43 -3.93
N LEU A 134 13.43 -5.72 -3.20
CA LEU A 134 13.50 -6.40 -1.91
C LEU A 134 13.49 -7.93 -2.13
N ARG A 135 14.61 -8.58 -1.82
CA ARG A 135 14.76 -10.03 -1.99
C ARG A 135 14.09 -10.82 -0.87
N LEU A 136 12.77 -10.70 -0.78
CA LEU A 136 11.96 -11.39 0.23
C LEU A 136 11.67 -12.84 -0.22
N GLY A 137 12.06 -13.82 0.60
CA GLY A 137 11.78 -15.24 0.32
C GLY A 137 10.28 -15.55 0.31
N ALA A 138 9.85 -16.57 -0.44
CA ALA A 138 8.44 -16.94 -0.58
C ALA A 138 7.76 -17.21 0.78
N ASN A 139 8.39 -18.02 1.65
CA ASN A 139 7.86 -18.31 2.99
C ASN A 139 7.71 -17.04 3.85
N ARG A 140 8.65 -16.09 3.71
CA ARG A 140 8.58 -14.83 4.46
C ARG A 140 7.49 -13.92 3.90
N ARG A 141 7.32 -13.86 2.57
CA ARG A 141 6.21 -13.15 1.92
C ARG A 141 4.86 -13.65 2.40
N GLU A 142 4.66 -14.95 2.46
CA GLU A 142 3.40 -15.54 2.94
C GLU A 142 3.16 -15.23 4.43
N ALA A 143 4.21 -15.33 5.26
CA ALA A 143 4.11 -14.91 6.66
C ALA A 143 3.79 -13.41 6.81
N VAL A 144 4.33 -12.54 5.95
CA VAL A 144 3.98 -11.11 5.92
C VAL A 144 2.54 -10.91 5.49
N HIS A 145 2.05 -11.63 4.47
CA HIS A 145 0.68 -11.54 4.00
C HIS A 145 -0.32 -11.80 5.14
N LEU A 146 -0.13 -12.89 5.87
CA LEU A 146 -0.95 -13.23 7.05
C LEU A 146 -0.85 -12.16 8.15
N GLN A 147 0.33 -11.57 8.35
CA GLN A 147 0.52 -10.46 9.31
C GLN A 147 -0.23 -9.20 8.88
N LEU A 148 -0.24 -8.88 7.58
CA LEU A 148 -0.96 -7.73 7.03
C LEU A 148 -2.47 -7.93 7.12
N GLU A 149 -2.99 -9.11 6.78
CA GLU A 149 -4.40 -9.46 6.94
C GLU A 149 -4.86 -9.33 8.41
N ALA A 150 -4.07 -9.86 9.34
CA ALA A 150 -4.35 -9.73 10.77
C ALA A 150 -4.29 -8.28 11.27
N ALA A 151 -3.47 -7.43 10.65
CA ALA A 151 -3.34 -6.01 10.99
C ALA A 151 -4.38 -5.11 10.32
N ALA A 152 -4.97 -5.55 9.20
CA ALA A 152 -5.87 -4.74 8.38
C ALA A 152 -7.02 -4.08 9.15
N PRO A 153 -7.74 -4.74 10.08
CA PRO A 153 -8.81 -4.09 10.84
C PRO A 153 -8.33 -2.88 11.65
N LYS A 154 -7.18 -2.99 12.31
CA LYS A 154 -6.59 -1.89 13.10
C LYS A 154 -6.11 -0.74 12.22
N VAL A 155 -5.60 -1.06 11.03
CA VAL A 155 -5.21 -0.05 10.06
C VAL A 155 -6.44 0.70 9.54
N MET A 156 -7.53 0.00 9.21
CA MET A 156 -8.78 0.66 8.80
C MET A 156 -9.36 1.57 9.89
N GLU A 157 -9.37 1.11 11.14
CA GLU A 157 -9.79 1.93 12.28
C GLU A 157 -8.94 3.21 12.39
N TYR A 158 -7.62 3.08 12.28
CA TYR A 158 -6.71 4.22 12.29
C TYR A 158 -6.92 5.18 11.11
N LEU A 159 -7.16 4.67 9.91
CA LEU A 159 -7.48 5.50 8.74
C LEU A 159 -8.79 6.28 8.93
N CYS A 160 -9.81 5.66 9.52
CA CYS A 160 -11.05 6.35 9.88
C CYS A 160 -10.80 7.47 10.90
N MET A 161 -9.92 7.26 11.89
CA MET A 161 -9.53 8.33 12.82
C MET A 161 -8.83 9.49 12.10
N CYS A 162 -7.94 9.20 11.14
CA CYS A 162 -7.22 10.21 10.37
C CYS A 162 -8.15 11.11 9.52
N MET A 163 -9.32 10.60 9.10
CA MET A 163 -10.31 11.36 8.34
C MET A 163 -11.00 12.47 9.15
N HIS A 164 -10.98 12.38 10.48
CA HIS A 164 -11.66 13.31 11.38
C HIS A 164 -10.72 14.35 12.01
N VAL A 165 -9.49 14.44 11.52
CA VAL A 165 -8.45 15.31 12.07
C VAL A 165 -8.72 16.78 11.70
N SER A 166 -8.82 17.64 12.72
CA SER A 166 -9.05 19.08 12.60
C SER A 166 -7.76 19.90 12.72
N GLU A 167 -6.62 19.34 12.32
CA GLU A 167 -5.29 19.95 12.49
C GLU A 167 -4.87 20.84 11.31
N THR A 168 -3.88 21.70 11.57
CA THR A 168 -3.06 22.34 10.55
C THR A 168 -2.46 21.26 9.64
N ASN A 169 -2.62 21.37 8.32
CA ASN A 169 -2.22 20.38 7.29
C ASN A 169 -3.20 19.20 7.06
N GLN A 170 -4.48 19.38 7.42
CA GLN A 170 -5.57 18.44 7.13
C GLN A 170 -5.51 17.85 5.71
N GLU A 171 -5.30 18.67 4.67
CA GLU A 171 -5.23 18.19 3.28
C GLU A 171 -4.09 17.18 3.03
N LYS A 172 -2.92 17.39 3.64
CA LYS A 172 -1.77 16.48 3.49
C LYS A 172 -2.03 15.14 4.18
N ILE A 173 -2.63 15.17 5.37
CA ILE A 173 -3.00 13.97 6.13
C ILE A 173 -4.11 13.21 5.40
N LEU A 174 -5.14 13.90 4.90
CA LEU A 174 -6.22 13.27 4.15
C LEU A 174 -5.70 12.60 2.86
N ASN A 175 -4.84 13.27 2.10
CA ASN A 175 -4.21 12.67 0.92
C ASN A 175 -3.39 11.42 1.26
N ALA A 176 -2.59 11.47 2.33
CA ALA A 176 -1.83 10.30 2.80
C ALA A 176 -2.75 9.17 3.28
N THR A 177 -3.86 9.51 3.93
CA THR A 177 -4.89 8.56 4.40
C THR A 177 -5.54 7.84 3.23
N LEU A 178 -5.93 8.58 2.17
CA LEU A 178 -6.52 7.99 0.97
C LEU A 178 -5.53 7.09 0.22
N ARG A 179 -4.26 7.48 0.12
CA ARG A 179 -3.22 6.66 -0.53
C ARG A 179 -2.93 5.39 0.28
N CYS A 180 -2.87 5.49 1.60
CA CYS A 180 -2.75 4.33 2.49
C CYS A 180 -3.98 3.42 2.34
N TYR A 181 -5.19 3.97 2.36
CA TYR A 181 -6.40 3.21 2.09
C TYR A 181 -6.33 2.46 0.75
N SER A 182 -5.86 3.11 -0.32
CA SER A 182 -5.75 2.48 -1.63
C SER A 182 -4.75 1.32 -1.68
N THR A 183 -3.69 1.33 -0.89
CA THR A 183 -2.70 0.24 -0.86
C THR A 183 -3.13 -0.95 0.00
N TRP A 184 -4.02 -0.70 0.97
CA TRP A 184 -4.59 -1.73 1.84
C TRP A 184 -5.93 -2.30 1.32
N VAL A 185 -6.63 -1.61 0.41
CA VAL A 185 -7.96 -1.98 -0.15
C VAL A 185 -7.93 -2.20 -1.67
N ALA A 186 -6.74 -2.31 -2.27
CA ALA A 186 -6.41 -1.95 -3.65
C ALA A 186 -7.23 -2.53 -4.84
N ILE A 187 -8.21 -3.43 -4.63
CA ILE A 187 -9.00 -3.97 -5.75
C ILE A 187 -10.50 -3.70 -5.58
N HIS A 188 -11.07 -3.87 -4.39
CA HIS A 188 -12.53 -3.79 -4.22
C HIS A 188 -13.06 -2.35 -4.32
N ALA A 189 -12.55 -1.40 -3.51
CA ALA A 189 -13.13 -0.06 -3.43
C ALA A 189 -12.96 0.77 -4.72
N ILE A 190 -11.88 0.54 -5.48
CA ILE A 190 -11.64 1.22 -6.76
C ILE A 190 -12.63 0.71 -7.81
N LEU A 191 -12.83 -0.61 -7.89
CA LEU A 191 -13.81 -1.20 -8.80
C LEU A 191 -15.23 -0.73 -8.46
N PHE A 192 -15.61 -0.67 -7.18
CA PHE A 192 -16.92 -0.12 -6.78
C PHE A 192 -17.10 1.34 -7.18
N LYS A 193 -16.08 2.17 -6.97
CA LYS A 193 -16.15 3.57 -7.35
C LYS A 193 -16.25 3.74 -8.87
N LEU A 194 -15.50 2.95 -9.64
CA LEU A 194 -15.58 2.97 -11.10
C LEU A 194 -16.94 2.49 -11.61
N LEU A 195 -17.51 1.45 -11.02
CA LEU A 195 -18.84 0.96 -11.37
C LEU A 195 -19.90 2.02 -11.03
N SER A 196 -19.85 2.59 -9.82
CA SER A 196 -20.86 3.54 -9.32
C SER A 196 -20.81 4.94 -9.95
N MET A 197 -19.75 5.29 -10.68
CA MET A 197 -19.61 6.60 -11.31
C MET A 197 -20.34 6.68 -12.65
N GLU A 198 -21.29 7.61 -12.77
CA GLU A 198 -22.01 7.87 -14.03
C GLU A 198 -21.07 8.23 -15.17
N SER A 199 -20.02 9.01 -14.88
CA SER A 199 -19.02 9.46 -15.85
C SER A 199 -18.06 8.36 -16.33
N THR A 200 -18.13 7.15 -15.76
CA THR A 200 -17.31 6.03 -16.20
C THR A 200 -17.71 5.60 -17.60
N SER A 201 -16.72 5.60 -18.51
CA SER A 201 -16.91 5.12 -19.88
C SER A 201 -17.27 3.63 -19.92
N ARG A 202 -18.07 3.23 -20.91
CA ARG A 202 -18.51 1.84 -21.09
C ARG A 202 -17.36 0.83 -21.08
N LYS A 203 -16.29 1.07 -21.83
CA LYS A 203 -15.09 0.20 -21.85
C LYS A 203 -14.43 0.02 -20.48
N LEU A 204 -14.37 1.10 -19.70
CA LEU A 204 -13.79 1.07 -18.36
C LEU A 204 -14.74 0.35 -17.37
N HIS A 205 -16.05 0.54 -17.54
CA HIS A 205 -17.08 -0.16 -16.78
C HIS A 205 -17.05 -1.67 -17.05
N ASP A 206 -16.95 -2.10 -18.32
CA ASP A 206 -16.81 -3.51 -18.71
C ASP A 206 -15.55 -4.11 -18.09
N THR A 207 -14.40 -3.42 -18.19
CA THR A 207 -13.14 -3.90 -17.61
C THR A 207 -13.24 -4.03 -16.09
N ALA A 208 -13.88 -3.07 -15.42
CA ALA A 208 -14.12 -3.14 -13.99
C ALA A 208 -15.06 -4.30 -13.62
N THR A 209 -16.05 -4.57 -14.46
CA THR A 209 -17.01 -5.68 -14.30
C THR A 209 -16.32 -7.04 -14.40
N GLU A 210 -15.46 -7.23 -15.41
CA GLU A 210 -14.67 -8.47 -15.55
C GLU A 210 -13.76 -8.72 -14.36
N CYS A 211 -13.08 -7.67 -13.88
CA CYS A 211 -12.25 -7.74 -12.68
C CYS A 211 -13.08 -8.12 -11.44
N MET A 212 -14.24 -7.50 -11.24
CA MET A 212 -15.15 -7.83 -10.14
C MET A 212 -15.66 -9.26 -10.20
N CYS A 213 -16.09 -9.74 -11.37
CA CYS A 213 -16.57 -11.11 -11.54
C CYS A 213 -15.46 -12.12 -11.24
N ALA A 214 -14.25 -11.89 -11.77
CA ALA A 214 -13.10 -12.77 -11.50
C ALA A 214 -12.77 -12.84 -9.99
N LEU A 215 -12.85 -11.71 -9.27
CA LEU A 215 -12.63 -11.66 -7.81
C LEU A 215 -13.72 -12.38 -7.02
N LEU A 216 -14.98 -12.23 -7.44
CA LEU A 216 -16.11 -12.91 -6.81
C LEU A 216 -15.98 -14.43 -6.98
N SER A 217 -15.56 -14.90 -8.16
CA SER A 217 -15.37 -16.32 -8.45
C SER A 217 -14.13 -16.96 -7.79
N THR A 218 -13.20 -16.20 -7.21
CA THR A 218 -11.87 -16.72 -6.82
C THR A 218 -11.65 -17.07 -5.34
N SER A 219 -12.62 -17.05 -4.42
CA SER A 219 -12.29 -17.30 -2.98
C SER A 219 -12.93 -18.53 -2.31
N LEU A 220 -12.04 -19.38 -1.78
CA LEU A 220 -12.28 -20.52 -0.89
C LEU A 220 -12.26 -20.14 0.61
N ASP A 221 -12.04 -18.87 0.98
CA ASP A 221 -11.87 -18.43 2.38
C ASP A 221 -13.17 -17.84 2.99
N PRO A 222 -13.68 -18.40 4.11
CA PRO A 222 -14.86 -17.93 4.83
C PRO A 222 -14.80 -16.48 5.36
N GLN A 223 -13.63 -15.94 5.73
CA GLN A 223 -13.53 -14.58 6.29
C GLN A 223 -13.70 -13.48 5.21
N PHE A 224 -13.28 -13.77 3.98
CA PHE A 224 -13.47 -12.90 2.81
C PHE A 224 -14.94 -12.80 2.37
N LYS A 225 -15.80 -13.76 2.77
CA LYS A 225 -17.23 -13.80 2.41
C LYS A 225 -18.04 -12.65 3.01
N LEU A 226 -17.71 -12.21 4.23
CA LEU A 226 -18.41 -11.07 4.88
C LEU A 226 -18.07 -9.73 4.20
N GLN A 227 -16.83 -9.56 3.73
CA GLN A 227 -16.43 -8.38 2.96
C GLN A 227 -17.01 -8.39 1.54
N LYS A 228 -17.12 -9.57 0.91
CA LYS A 228 -17.92 -9.75 -0.31
C LYS A 228 -19.36 -9.30 -0.09
N PHE A 229 -19.99 -9.68 1.03
CA PHE A 229 -21.37 -9.29 1.35
C PHE A 229 -21.57 -7.77 1.49
N ASN A 230 -20.71 -7.07 2.22
CA ASN A 230 -20.82 -5.61 2.33
C ASN A 230 -20.62 -4.87 1.00
N CYS A 231 -19.99 -5.53 0.03
CA CYS A 231 -19.86 -5.06 -1.33
C CYS A 231 -21.11 -5.32 -2.19
N ILE A 232 -22.03 -6.20 -1.78
CA ILE A 232 -23.28 -6.58 -2.46
C ILE A 232 -24.32 -5.46 -2.41
N CYS A 233 -24.43 -4.77 -1.28
CA CYS A 233 -25.45 -3.73 -1.08
C CYS A 233 -25.08 -2.37 -1.70
N MET A 234 -23.84 -2.21 -2.17
CA MET A 234 -23.31 -0.93 -2.64
C MET A 234 -23.64 -0.57 -4.11
N PRO A 235 -23.79 -1.52 -5.06
CA PRO A 235 -24.11 -1.19 -6.45
C PRO A 235 -25.61 -1.03 -6.73
N GLU A 236 -26.51 -1.42 -5.82
CA GLU A 236 -27.98 -1.35 -6.03
C GLU A 236 -28.46 0.06 -6.44
N PRO A 237 -28.03 1.16 -5.79
CA PRO A 237 -28.39 2.51 -6.24
C PRO A 237 -27.84 2.84 -7.64
N ALA A 238 -26.65 2.35 -7.97
CA ALA A 238 -26.01 2.60 -9.27
C ALA A 238 -26.67 1.76 -10.40
N TYR A 239 -27.17 0.57 -10.08
CA TYR A 239 -28.01 -0.24 -10.95
C TYR A 239 -29.36 0.45 -11.23
N HIS A 240 -30.05 0.92 -10.19
CA HIS A 240 -31.30 1.66 -10.40
C HIS A 240 -31.10 2.94 -11.21
N ASN A 241 -29.95 3.58 -11.05
CA ASN A 241 -29.59 4.75 -11.85
C ASN A 241 -29.26 4.38 -13.31
N SER A 242 -28.57 3.26 -13.58
CA SER A 242 -28.33 2.81 -14.96
C SER A 242 -29.63 2.42 -15.66
N VAL A 243 -30.56 1.81 -14.92
CA VAL A 243 -31.92 1.54 -15.36
C VAL A 243 -32.68 2.84 -15.66
N GLY A 244 -32.66 3.80 -14.74
CA GLY A 244 -33.34 5.09 -14.89
C GLY A 244 -32.78 5.98 -16.02
N THR A 245 -31.51 5.77 -16.40
CA THR A 245 -30.86 6.47 -17.50
C THR A 245 -30.87 5.69 -18.83
N GLU A 246 -31.55 4.53 -18.87
CA GLU A 246 -31.61 3.62 -20.03
C GLU A 246 -30.21 3.18 -20.53
N ASP A 247 -29.21 3.12 -19.64
CA ASP A 247 -27.86 2.62 -19.93
C ASP A 247 -27.85 1.07 -19.84
N ILE A 248 -28.30 0.43 -20.92
CA ILE A 248 -28.42 -1.03 -21.03
C ILE A 248 -27.06 -1.72 -20.81
N ASP A 249 -25.96 -1.14 -21.31
CA ASP A 249 -24.62 -1.71 -21.20
C ASP A 249 -24.18 -1.83 -19.73
N LYS A 250 -24.37 -0.77 -18.93
CA LYS A 250 -24.06 -0.81 -17.48
C LYS A 250 -25.04 -1.69 -16.71
N THR A 251 -26.31 -1.68 -17.10
CA THR A 251 -27.35 -2.52 -16.48
C THR A 251 -27.00 -4.00 -16.62
N MET A 252 -26.61 -4.45 -17.81
CA MET A 252 -26.17 -5.83 -18.05
C MET A 252 -24.91 -6.22 -17.27
N ASN A 253 -23.98 -5.28 -17.10
CA ASN A 253 -22.78 -5.49 -16.29
C ASN A 253 -23.12 -5.71 -14.80
N TYR A 254 -24.05 -4.95 -14.24
CA TYR A 254 -24.54 -5.17 -12.88
C TYR A 254 -25.25 -6.51 -12.73
N CYS A 255 -26.11 -6.89 -13.68
CA CYS A 255 -26.75 -8.21 -13.70
C CYS A 255 -25.72 -9.35 -13.66
N ARG A 256 -24.63 -9.24 -14.43
CA ARG A 256 -23.52 -10.21 -14.39
C ARG A 256 -22.85 -10.28 -13.02
N ILE A 257 -22.54 -9.13 -12.40
CA ILE A 257 -21.92 -9.09 -11.07
C ILE A 257 -22.82 -9.77 -10.04
N PHE A 258 -24.12 -9.47 -10.02
CA PHE A 258 -25.09 -10.08 -9.10
C PHE A 258 -25.26 -11.58 -9.32
N THR A 259 -25.20 -12.04 -10.58
CA THR A 259 -25.28 -13.47 -10.92
C THR A 259 -24.05 -14.22 -10.42
N VAL A 260 -22.84 -13.75 -10.77
CA VAL A 260 -21.58 -14.38 -10.37
C VAL A 260 -21.41 -14.41 -8.85
N LEU A 261 -21.91 -13.38 -8.18
CA LEU A 261 -21.97 -13.31 -6.73
C LEU A 261 -22.84 -14.43 -6.12
N CYS A 262 -24.05 -14.65 -6.66
CA CYS A 262 -24.93 -15.73 -6.21
C CYS A 262 -24.32 -17.11 -6.43
N GLU A 263 -23.61 -17.29 -7.55
CA GLU A 263 -22.92 -18.54 -7.86
C GLU A 263 -21.71 -18.81 -6.95
N ALA A 264 -21.11 -17.76 -6.40
CA ALA A 264 -19.89 -17.85 -5.60
C ALA A 264 -20.13 -18.12 -4.10
N ASP A 265 -21.36 -18.04 -3.59
CA ASP A 265 -21.66 -18.23 -2.17
C ASP A 265 -22.51 -19.46 -1.86
N ASP A 266 -21.93 -20.40 -1.12
CA ASP A 266 -22.59 -21.63 -0.63
C ASP A 266 -23.39 -21.43 0.68
N MET A 267 -23.42 -20.22 1.25
CA MET A 267 -24.06 -19.97 2.55
C MET A 267 -25.52 -19.50 2.40
N PRO A 268 -26.49 -20.21 3.01
CA PRO A 268 -27.92 -20.00 2.78
C PRO A 268 -28.47 -18.64 3.25
N HIS A 269 -27.75 -17.93 4.14
CA HIS A 269 -28.19 -16.62 4.63
C HIS A 269 -27.90 -15.48 3.65
N TYR A 270 -26.77 -15.55 2.93
CA TYR A 270 -26.34 -14.52 1.99
C TYR A 270 -26.84 -14.78 0.57
N SER A 271 -27.14 -16.05 0.26
CA SER A 271 -27.79 -16.42 -1.00
C SER A 271 -29.18 -15.80 -1.16
N ILE A 272 -29.90 -15.51 -0.07
CA ILE A 272 -31.25 -14.91 -0.13
C ILE A 272 -31.18 -13.46 -0.62
N ASP A 273 -30.30 -12.64 -0.02
CA ASP A 273 -30.16 -11.23 -0.43
C ASP A 273 -29.54 -11.10 -1.84
N GLY A 274 -28.66 -12.03 -2.22
CA GLY A 274 -28.16 -12.13 -3.59
C GLY A 274 -29.26 -12.49 -4.60
N LEU A 275 -30.14 -13.44 -4.23
CA LEU A 275 -31.29 -13.81 -5.05
C LEU A 275 -32.27 -12.63 -5.22
N ASP A 276 -32.47 -11.81 -4.21
CA ASP A 276 -33.30 -10.61 -4.31
C ASP A 276 -32.76 -9.62 -5.35
N LEU A 277 -31.43 -9.42 -5.43
CA LEU A 277 -30.81 -8.60 -6.48
C LEU A 277 -30.98 -9.18 -7.88
N VAL A 278 -30.87 -10.51 -8.03
CA VAL A 278 -31.13 -11.18 -9.31
C VAL A 278 -32.61 -11.06 -9.68
N LEU A 279 -33.52 -11.16 -8.72
CA LEU A 279 -34.96 -10.96 -8.94
C LEU A 279 -35.28 -9.52 -9.37
N ILE A 280 -34.58 -8.52 -8.82
CA ILE A 280 -34.67 -7.13 -9.29
C ILE A 280 -34.28 -7.04 -10.77
N CYS A 281 -33.22 -7.73 -11.20
CA CYS A 281 -32.82 -7.77 -12.61
C CYS A 281 -33.86 -8.43 -13.52
N VAL A 282 -34.48 -9.53 -13.08
CA VAL A 282 -35.52 -10.26 -13.84
C VAL A 282 -36.82 -9.46 -13.95
N GLY A 283 -37.07 -8.53 -13.02
CA GLY A 283 -38.21 -7.62 -13.06
C GLY A 283 -38.13 -6.55 -14.17
N HIS A 284 -36.97 -6.40 -14.84
CA HIS A 284 -36.78 -5.41 -15.89
C HIS A 284 -37.01 -6.01 -17.29
N PHE A 285 -37.93 -5.42 -18.06
CA PHE A 285 -38.44 -5.97 -19.34
C PHE A 285 -37.39 -6.14 -20.46
N ASP A 286 -36.22 -5.51 -20.34
CA ASP A 286 -35.17 -5.48 -21.38
C ASP A 286 -33.98 -6.45 -21.13
N VAL A 287 -34.01 -7.23 -20.04
CA VAL A 287 -32.91 -8.14 -19.62
C VAL A 287 -33.22 -9.61 -19.92
N ILE A 288 -34.34 -9.91 -20.59
CA ILE A 288 -34.74 -11.26 -21.05
C ILE A 288 -34.41 -11.44 -22.52
#